data_AF-A0A8S1RT11-F1
#
_entry.id   AF-A0A8S1RT11-F1
#
_cell.length_a   1.000
_cell.length_b   1.000
_cell.length_c   1.000
_cell.angle_alpha   90.00
_cell.angle_beta   90.00
_cell.angle_gamma   90.00
#
_symmetry.space_group_name_H-M   'P 1'
#
loop_
_entity.id
_entity.type
_entity.pdbx_description
1 polymer ?
#
loop_
_entity_poly.entity_id
_entity_poly.type
_entity_poly.pdbx_seq_one_letter_code
_entity_poly.pdbx_strand_id
1 'polypeptide(L)'
;MRQIQDQIIEGQFLLLQAQEEVQKTCFSEGKMIIGKYKGMKVCDAKVFIRKDMIDSGKALPYFEPENTVISRNGDEGVVSFCEQ
;
A
#
# COMPACT_ATOMS: atom_id res chain seq x y z
N MET A 1 11.45 17.85 28.13
CA MET A 1 12.01 16.78 27.27
C MET A 1 11.14 15.53 27.25
N ARG A 2 10.91 14.81 28.38
CA ARG A 2 10.06 13.59 28.39
C ARG A 2 8.62 13.83 27.88
N GLN A 3 7.96 14.89 28.37
CA GLN A 3 6.58 15.22 27.98
C GLN A 3 6.38 15.47 26.46
N ILE A 4 7.39 16.04 25.78
CA ILE A 4 7.34 16.24 24.32
C ILE A 4 7.49 14.90 23.59
N GLN A 5 8.35 14.03 24.10
CA GLN A 5 8.59 12.72 23.51
C GLN A 5 7.39 11.79 23.65
N ASP A 6 6.69 11.85 24.79
CA ASP A 6 5.45 11.13 25.02
C ASP A 6 4.34 11.59 24.04
N GLN A 7 4.22 12.91 23.82
CA GLN A 7 3.27 13.45 22.85
C GLN A 7 3.58 13.05 21.39
N ILE A 8 4.86 12.94 21.03
CA ILE A 8 5.27 12.47 19.69
C ILE A 8 4.88 11.00 19.49
N ILE A 9 5.12 10.16 20.49
CA ILE A 9 4.79 8.72 20.44
C ILE A 9 3.28 8.53 20.34
N GLU A 10 2.50 9.26 21.16
CA GLU A 10 1.04 9.23 21.11
C GLU A 10 0.51 9.70 19.75
N GLY A 11 1.07 10.77 19.18
CA GLY A 11 0.71 11.26 17.86
C GLY A 11 0.98 10.23 16.74
N GLN A 12 2.11 9.54 16.77
CA GLN A 12 2.43 8.47 15.82
C GLN A 12 1.45 7.30 15.95
N PHE A 13 1.09 6.92 17.17
CA PHE A 13 0.13 5.86 17.41
C PHE A 13 -1.25 6.20 16.86
N LEU A 14 -1.76 7.40 17.14
CA LEU A 14 -3.04 7.87 16.62
C LEU A 14 -3.06 7.94 15.09
N LEU A 15 -1.95 8.35 14.47
CA LEU A 15 -1.80 8.36 13.01
C LEU A 15 -1.93 6.95 12.43
N LEU A 16 -1.24 5.97 13.01
CA LEU A 16 -1.28 4.58 12.58
C LEU A 16 -2.69 4.00 12.71
N GLN A 17 -3.36 4.24 13.83
CA GLN A 17 -4.74 3.79 14.04
C GLN A 17 -5.70 4.39 13.01
N ALA A 18 -5.63 5.70 12.79
CA ALA A 18 -6.47 6.39 11.82
C ALA A 18 -6.20 5.89 10.40
N GLN A 19 -4.93 5.67 10.04
CA GLN A 19 -4.55 5.14 8.73
C GLN A 19 -5.15 3.74 8.50
N GLU A 20 -5.06 2.84 9.47
CA GLU A 20 -5.61 1.49 9.36
C GLU A 20 -7.14 1.50 9.18
N GLU A 21 -7.85 2.29 9.98
CA GLU A 21 -9.30 2.38 9.92
C GLU A 21 -9.77 2.95 8.58
N VAL A 22 -9.17 4.07 8.16
CA VAL A 22 -9.50 4.71 6.88
C VAL A 22 -9.17 3.77 5.71
N GLN A 23 -8.03 3.07 5.75
CA GLN A 23 -7.65 2.14 4.68
C GLN A 23 -8.65 1.00 4.52
N LYS A 24 -9.15 0.43 5.63
CA LYS A 24 -10.17 -0.63 5.61
C LYS A 24 -11.48 -0.12 5.03
N THR A 25 -11.99 1.00 5.55
CA THR A 25 -13.28 1.56 5.15
C THR A 25 -13.27 2.09 3.72
N CYS A 26 -12.20 2.80 3.31
CA CYS A 26 -12.05 3.29 1.95
C CYS A 26 -11.98 2.15 0.93
N PHE A 27 -11.40 1.00 1.30
CA PHE A 27 -11.35 -0.15 0.41
C PHE A 27 -12.73 -0.80 0.19
N SER A 28 -13.51 -1.00 1.26
CA SER A 28 -14.81 -1.69 1.20
C SER A 28 -15.97 -0.82 0.71
N GLU A 29 -16.02 0.44 1.16
CA GLU A 29 -17.17 1.33 0.99
C GLU A 29 -16.86 2.54 0.10
N GLY A 30 -15.57 2.89 -0.04
CA GLY A 30 -15.13 4.05 -0.81
C GLY A 30 -15.57 3.97 -2.27
N LYS A 31 -15.95 5.12 -2.83
CA LYS A 31 -16.27 5.30 -4.25
C LYS A 31 -15.36 6.33 -4.87
N MET A 32 -14.95 6.08 -6.11
CA MET A 32 -14.16 7.02 -6.90
C MET A 32 -14.96 8.30 -7.15
N ILE A 33 -14.38 9.46 -6.88
CA ILE A 33 -15.05 10.76 -7.00
C ILE A 33 -14.81 11.46 -8.34
N ILE A 34 -13.73 11.09 -9.05
CA ILE A 34 -13.28 11.72 -10.29
C ILE A 34 -12.72 10.68 -11.27
N GLY A 35 -12.45 11.11 -12.51
CA GLY A 35 -11.80 10.31 -13.53
C GLY A 35 -12.72 9.28 -14.20
N LYS A 36 -12.09 8.42 -15.01
CA LYS A 36 -12.76 7.42 -15.86
C LYS A 36 -13.68 6.46 -15.09
N TYR A 37 -13.37 6.18 -13.83
CA TYR A 37 -14.10 5.23 -12.98
C TYR A 37 -14.96 5.89 -11.91
N LYS A 38 -15.31 7.19 -12.06
CA LYS A 38 -16.16 7.92 -11.10
C LYS A 38 -17.46 7.15 -10.79
N GLY A 39 -17.81 7.08 -9.52
CA GLY A 39 -19.00 6.38 -9.00
C GLY A 39 -18.80 4.89 -8.73
N MET A 40 -17.73 4.27 -9.24
CA MET A 40 -17.40 2.88 -8.95
C MET A 40 -16.78 2.71 -7.56
N LYS A 41 -16.97 1.54 -6.95
CA LYS A 41 -16.29 1.20 -5.70
C LYS A 41 -14.77 1.13 -5.92
N VAL A 42 -14.01 1.57 -4.92
CA VAL A 42 -12.54 1.56 -4.93
C VAL A 42 -11.99 0.15 -5.12
N CYS A 43 -12.58 -0.86 -4.46
CA CYS A 43 -12.20 -2.27 -4.59
C CYS A 43 -12.26 -2.78 -6.04
N ASP A 44 -13.20 -2.29 -6.84
CA ASP A 44 -13.39 -2.71 -8.22
C ASP A 44 -12.53 -1.86 -9.16
N ALA A 45 -12.53 -0.53 -8.95
CA ALA A 45 -11.83 0.42 -9.80
C ALA A 45 -10.31 0.23 -9.78
N LYS A 46 -9.70 -0.14 -8.64
CA LYS A 46 -8.24 -0.30 -8.50
C LYS A 46 -7.64 -1.26 -9.52
N VAL A 47 -8.36 -2.33 -9.90
CA VAL A 47 -7.88 -3.35 -10.85
C VAL A 47 -7.78 -2.75 -12.24
N PHE A 48 -8.82 -2.03 -12.66
CA PHE A 48 -8.84 -1.35 -13.96
C PHE A 48 -7.87 -0.18 -14.03
N ILE A 49 -7.74 0.61 -12.96
CA ILE A 49 -6.77 1.70 -12.88
C ILE A 49 -5.34 1.16 -13.01
N ARG A 50 -5.00 0.08 -12.28
CA ARG A 50 -3.69 -0.58 -12.40
C ARG A 50 -3.42 -1.01 -13.84
N LYS A 51 -4.39 -1.65 -14.50
CA LYS A 51 -4.28 -2.06 -15.89
C LYS A 51 -4.06 -0.87 -16.83
N ASP A 52 -4.90 0.16 -16.74
CA ASP A 52 -4.79 1.37 -17.58
C ASP A 52 -3.43 2.06 -17.43
N MET A 53 -2.87 2.12 -16.22
CA MET A 53 -1.55 2.72 -15.99
C MET A 53 -0.42 1.88 -16.59
N ILE A 54 -0.52 0.54 -16.51
CA ILE A 54 0.46 -0.37 -17.13
C ILE A 54 0.36 -0.31 -18.66
N ASP A 55 -0.85 -0.44 -19.20
CA ASP A 55 -1.11 -0.42 -20.65
C ASP A 55 -0.69 0.91 -21.29
N SER A 56 -0.76 2.03 -20.54
CA SER A 56 -0.30 3.35 -21.00
C SER A 56 1.19 3.62 -20.77
N GLY A 57 1.94 2.65 -20.25
CA GLY A 57 3.38 2.77 -19.97
C GLY A 57 3.73 3.73 -18.83
N LYS A 58 2.76 4.09 -17.98
CA LYS A 58 2.93 5.02 -16.85
C LYS A 58 3.23 4.35 -15.52
N ALA A 59 3.04 3.03 -15.45
CA ALA A 59 3.36 2.22 -14.27
C ALA A 59 3.90 0.85 -14.69
N LEU A 60 4.61 0.21 -13.77
CA LEU A 60 5.10 -1.15 -13.90
C LEU A 60 4.87 -1.91 -12.58
N PRO A 61 4.68 -3.24 -12.63
CA PRO A 61 4.61 -4.04 -11.41
C PRO A 61 6.00 -4.09 -10.74
N TYR A 62 6.04 -3.76 -9.46
CA TYR A 62 7.20 -3.91 -8.59
C TYR A 62 6.86 -4.93 -7.50
N PHE A 63 7.85 -5.73 -7.10
CA PHE A 63 7.71 -6.81 -6.14
C PHE A 63 8.81 -6.71 -5.10
N GLU A 64 8.42 -6.77 -3.83
CA GLU A 64 9.32 -6.75 -2.68
C GLU A 64 8.86 -7.80 -1.64
N PRO A 65 9.78 -8.32 -0.81
CA PRO A 65 9.40 -9.13 0.35
C PRO A 65 8.56 -8.29 1.33
N GLU A 66 7.52 -8.89 1.93
CA GLU A 66 6.70 -8.21 2.94
C GLU A 66 7.52 -7.82 4.18
N ASN A 67 8.49 -8.65 4.54
CA ASN A 67 9.43 -8.42 5.63
C ASN A 67 10.83 -8.84 5.19
N THR A 68 11.87 -8.38 5.90
CA THR A 68 13.24 -8.84 5.67
C THR A 68 13.33 -10.37 5.71
N VAL A 69 13.77 -10.95 4.60
CA VAL A 69 14.02 -12.39 4.49
C VAL A 69 15.53 -12.58 4.55
N ILE A 70 16.03 -13.47 5.41
CA ILE A 70 17.45 -13.78 5.50
C ILE A 70 17.67 -15.22 5.05
N SER A 71 18.57 -15.41 4.08
CA SER A 71 18.95 -16.74 3.61
C SER A 71 19.77 -17.49 4.65
N ARG A 72 19.94 -18.80 4.47
CA ARG A 72 20.80 -19.62 5.35
C ARG A 72 22.26 -19.15 5.36
N ASN A 73 22.70 -18.45 4.31
CA ASN A 73 24.07 -17.94 4.19
C ASN A 73 24.22 -16.52 4.78
N GLY A 74 23.15 -15.91 5.29
CA GLY A 74 23.15 -14.55 5.83
C GLY A 74 22.81 -13.45 4.82
N ASP A 75 22.66 -13.78 3.54
CA ASP A 75 22.26 -12.79 2.51
C ASP A 75 20.79 -12.40 2.64
N GLU A 76 20.48 -11.11 2.42
CA GLU A 76 19.09 -10.61 2.36
C GLU A 76 18.40 -11.07 1.07
N GLY A 77 17.22 -11.66 1.24
CA GLY A 77 16.41 -12.20 0.15
C GLY A 77 15.73 -11.11 -0.66
N VAL A 78 15.72 -11.30 -1.98
CA VAL A 78 15.02 -10.44 -2.93
C VAL A 78 13.99 -11.26 -3.72
N VAL A 79 12.97 -10.60 -4.26
CA VAL A 79 12.01 -11.25 -5.17
C VAL A 79 12.58 -11.22 -6.58
N SER A 80 12.61 -12.38 -7.24
CA SER A 80 13.06 -12.52 -8.62
C SER A 80 11.95 -13.11 -9.50
N PHE A 81 11.90 -12.67 -10.75
CA PHE A 81 11.03 -13.24 -11.77
C PHE A 81 11.83 -14.27 -12.56
N CYS A 82 11.66 -15.55 -12.23
CA CYS A 82 12.43 -16.66 -12.77
C CYS A 82 11.49 -17.69 -13.43
N GLU A 83 11.99 -18.37 -14.47
CA GLU A 83 11.36 -19.59 -14.99
C GLU A 83 11.39 -20.65 -13.88
N GLN A 84 10.23 -21.21 -13.54
CA GLN A 84 10.03 -22.05 -12.36
C GLN A 84 9.64 -23.48 -12.72
#